data_AF-X6GDG2-F1
#
_entry.id   AF-X6GDG2-F1
#
_cell.length_a   1.000
_cell.length_b   1.000
_cell.length_c   1.000
_cell.angle_alpha   90.00
_cell.angle_beta   90.00
_cell.angle_gamma   90.00
#
_symmetry.space_group_name_H-M   'P 1'
#
loop_
_entity.id
_entity.type
_entity.pdbx_description
1 polymer ?
#
loop_
_entity_poly.entity_id
_entity_poly.type
_entity_poly.pdbx_seq_one_letter_code
_entity_poly.pdbx_strand_id
1 'polypeptide(L)'
;MRWNTSKAFLRSALRRPNLRVVTGAETETLDFDGACVTGVVFRMGGQLHRARAGETILAAGAINSPKLLELSGVGRPAVLGAAGIPVRHALEGVGENLQDHLQIRTVFKVANASTLNQRYHNLFSRAAMGVEYAIRRSGPLSMAPSQLGIFARSDPRLETPDLEYHVQPLSTDRLGEPLHRFPAVTVSVCNLRPESRGTVHMEASDPQAAPKIRPNYLSTEVDRTVAVASLRHVRRLMKARAIARFAPEEMLPGAHYESDEDLVRKAGDIGTTIFHPVGTCKMGAGSTAVVDGRLRVHGISGLRVVDASIMPTIVSGNTNSPVVMIAEKASEMILQDANQKK
;
A
#
# COMPACT_ATOMS: atom_id res chain seq x y z
N MET A 1 1.93 0.17 -21.66
CA MET A 1 2.40 1.53 -21.24
C MET A 1 1.93 1.79 -19.81
N ARG A 2 2.79 2.26 -18.89
CA ARG A 2 2.35 2.64 -17.53
C ARG A 2 1.65 4.00 -17.53
N TRP A 3 0.40 4.04 -17.05
CA TRP A 3 -0.38 5.24 -16.78
C TRP A 3 -0.37 5.52 -15.27
N ASN A 4 0.19 6.64 -14.84
CA ASN A 4 0.28 7.02 -13.43
C ASN A 4 -0.35 8.40 -13.21
N THR A 5 -0.60 8.76 -11.95
CA THR A 5 -1.27 10.02 -11.59
C THR A 5 -0.53 11.27 -12.07
N SER A 6 0.81 11.24 -12.08
CA SER A 6 1.60 12.34 -12.65
C SER A 6 1.30 12.55 -14.15
N LYS A 7 1.27 11.48 -14.95
CA LYS A 7 0.90 11.59 -16.37
C LYS A 7 -0.55 12.01 -16.57
N ALA A 8 -1.46 11.46 -15.77
CA ALA A 8 -2.89 11.69 -15.89
C ALA A 8 -3.29 13.13 -15.51
N PHE A 9 -2.75 13.65 -14.40
CA PHE A 9 -3.23 14.90 -13.79
C PHE A 9 -2.19 16.02 -13.77
N LEU A 10 -0.93 15.72 -13.45
CA LEU A 10 0.07 16.78 -13.21
C LEU A 10 0.74 17.30 -14.50
N ARG A 11 1.20 16.41 -15.40
CA ARG A 11 2.03 16.81 -16.55
C ARG A 11 1.35 17.83 -17.47
N SER A 12 0.07 17.65 -17.72
CA SER A 12 -0.70 18.59 -18.54
C SER A 12 -0.99 19.90 -17.78
N ALA A 13 -1.26 19.81 -16.48
CA ALA A 13 -1.56 20.96 -15.62
C ALA A 13 -0.34 21.86 -15.35
N LEU A 14 0.89 21.34 -15.44
CA LEU A 14 2.14 22.10 -15.28
C LEU A 14 2.29 23.29 -16.23
N ARG A 15 1.52 23.34 -17.32
CA ARG A 15 1.50 24.48 -18.24
C ARG A 15 0.77 25.70 -17.67
N ARG A 16 0.00 25.52 -16.59
CA ARG A 16 -0.78 26.60 -15.98
C ARG A 16 0.12 27.43 -15.06
N PRO A 17 0.09 28.77 -15.14
CA PRO A 17 1.00 29.63 -14.36
C PRO A 17 0.74 29.59 -12.85
N ASN A 18 -0.42 29.09 -12.42
CA ASN A 18 -0.83 28.97 -11.03
C ASN A 18 -0.49 27.61 -10.39
N LEU A 19 0.27 26.73 -11.07
CA LEU A 19 0.75 25.48 -10.49
C LEU A 19 2.28 25.43 -10.53
N ARG A 20 2.89 25.23 -9.36
CA ARG A 20 4.32 24.97 -9.21
C ARG A 20 4.54 23.60 -8.60
N VAL A 21 5.36 22.77 -9.25
CA VAL A 21 5.83 21.49 -8.69
C VAL A 21 7.30 21.64 -8.34
N VAL A 22 7.65 21.26 -7.12
CA VAL A 22 9.02 21.26 -6.61
C VAL A 22 9.39 19.81 -6.29
N THR A 23 10.50 19.33 -6.83
CA THR A 23 10.99 17.95 -6.64
C THR A 23 12.31 17.96 -5.88
N GLY A 24 12.64 16.86 -5.20
CA GLY A 24 13.81 16.83 -4.31
C GLY A 24 13.62 17.74 -3.09
N ALA A 25 12.37 17.94 -2.68
CA ALA A 25 11.93 18.78 -1.58
C ALA A 25 11.20 17.90 -0.55
N GLU A 26 11.93 17.39 0.44
CA GLU A 26 11.36 16.52 1.48
C GLU A 26 10.80 17.38 2.61
N THR A 27 9.50 17.23 2.90
CA THR A 27 8.87 17.98 3.98
C THR A 27 9.25 17.38 5.33
N GLU A 28 9.76 18.20 6.25
CA GLU A 28 10.24 17.77 7.57
C GLU A 28 9.20 18.03 8.65
N THR A 29 8.57 19.22 8.64
CA THR A 29 7.57 19.64 9.65
C THR A 29 6.55 20.61 9.05
N LEU A 30 5.45 20.82 9.78
CA LEU A 30 4.44 21.85 9.51
C LEU A 30 4.76 23.14 10.28
N ASP A 31 4.51 24.30 9.65
CA ASP A 31 4.59 25.60 10.30
C ASP A 31 3.21 25.99 10.90
N PHE A 32 3.21 26.56 12.11
CA PHE A 32 1.98 26.89 12.84
C PHE A 32 1.92 28.36 13.30
N ASP A 33 0.70 28.89 13.33
CA ASP A 33 0.29 30.08 14.10
C ASP A 33 -0.85 29.67 15.04
N GLY A 34 -0.55 29.54 16.34
CA GLY A 34 -1.45 28.92 17.30
C GLY A 34 -1.84 27.48 16.90
N ALA A 35 -3.15 27.25 16.73
CA ALA A 35 -3.72 25.97 16.28
C ALA A 35 -3.94 25.90 14.75
N CYS A 36 -3.42 26.88 14.00
CA CYS A 36 -3.55 26.94 12.55
C CYS A 36 -2.25 26.56 11.86
N VAL A 37 -2.29 25.63 10.90
CA VAL A 37 -1.17 25.37 10.00
C VAL A 37 -1.11 26.47 8.94
N THR A 38 0.07 27.06 8.78
CA THR A 38 0.32 28.17 7.85
C THR A 38 1.29 27.83 6.74
N GLY A 39 1.77 26.58 6.68
CA GLY A 39 2.73 26.16 5.69
C GLY A 39 3.51 24.91 6.07
N VAL A 40 4.63 24.72 5.38
CA VAL A 40 5.53 23.58 5.55
C VAL A 40 6.98 24.03 5.58
N VAL A 41 7.79 23.32 6.37
CA VAL A 41 9.25 23.37 6.34
C VAL A 41 9.74 22.14 5.57
N PHE A 42 10.58 22.35 4.56
CA PHE A 42 11.10 21.28 3.73
C PHE A 42 12.57 21.45 3.39
N ARG A 43 13.26 20.34 3.17
CA ARG A 43 14.67 20.31 2.76
C ARG A 43 14.80 20.13 1.26
N MET A 44 15.57 21.00 0.62
CA MET A 44 15.89 20.93 -0.81
C MET A 44 17.35 21.32 -1.02
N GLY A 45 18.11 20.49 -1.74
CA GLY A 45 19.55 20.74 -1.94
C GLY A 45 20.35 20.85 -0.64
N GLY A 46 19.93 20.13 0.42
CA GLY A 46 20.57 20.17 1.74
C GLY A 46 20.19 21.37 2.62
N GLN A 47 19.44 22.35 2.09
CA GLN A 47 19.01 23.54 2.81
C GLN A 47 17.54 23.48 3.22
N LEU A 48 17.20 24.10 4.35
CA LEU A 48 15.82 24.23 4.81
C LEU A 48 15.14 25.43 4.16
N HIS A 49 13.92 25.21 3.68
CA HIS A 49 13.05 26.20 3.07
C HIS A 49 11.69 26.19 3.76
N ARG A 50 10.97 27.31 3.63
CA ARG A 50 9.58 27.45 4.10
C ARG A 50 8.67 27.83 2.95
N ALA A 51 7.52 27.20 2.88
CA ALA A 51 6.43 27.61 1.98
C ALA A 51 5.19 27.92 2.82
N ARG A 52 4.66 29.13 2.69
CA ARG A 52 3.41 29.55 3.36
C ARG A 52 2.20 29.23 2.50
N ALA A 53 1.09 28.88 3.14
CA ALA A 53 -0.16 28.55 2.49
C ALA A 53 -1.36 28.96 3.37
N GLY A 54 -2.50 29.27 2.75
CA GLY A 54 -3.76 29.46 3.46
C GLY A 54 -4.45 28.15 3.85
N GLU A 55 -4.11 27.06 3.17
CA GLU A 55 -4.51 25.69 3.49
C GLU A 55 -3.39 24.74 3.05
N THR A 56 -3.02 23.79 3.92
CA THR A 56 -2.02 22.76 3.67
C THR A 56 -2.70 21.40 3.56
N ILE A 57 -2.32 20.63 2.54
CA ILE A 57 -2.88 19.30 2.27
C ILE A 57 -1.74 18.28 2.36
N LEU A 58 -1.83 17.35 3.30
CA LEU A 58 -0.93 16.21 3.37
C LEU A 58 -1.40 15.12 2.41
N ALA A 59 -0.52 14.76 1.48
CA ALA A 59 -0.71 13.63 0.58
C ALA A 59 0.55 12.74 0.56
N ALA A 60 1.12 12.53 1.75
CA ALA A 60 2.39 11.80 1.93
C ALA A 60 2.18 10.28 2.11
N GLY A 61 0.92 9.82 2.11
CA GLY A 61 0.54 8.41 2.20
C GLY A 61 0.48 7.88 3.62
N ALA A 62 0.00 6.64 3.77
CA ALA A 62 -0.25 6.00 5.06
C ALA A 62 0.98 5.78 5.95
N ILE A 63 2.19 5.98 5.44
CA ILE A 63 3.41 5.89 6.24
C ILE A 63 3.92 7.28 6.62
N ASN A 64 4.00 8.21 5.66
CA ASN A 64 4.66 9.49 5.90
C ASN A 64 3.73 10.60 6.40
N SER A 65 2.42 10.54 6.12
CA SER A 65 1.46 11.51 6.67
C SER A 65 1.39 11.46 8.21
N PRO A 66 1.26 10.29 8.88
CA PRO A 66 1.32 10.25 10.34
C PRO A 66 2.71 10.67 10.87
N LYS A 67 3.81 10.24 10.23
CA LYS A 67 5.17 10.68 10.58
C LYS A 67 5.29 12.20 10.57
N LEU A 68 4.78 12.87 9.54
CA LEU A 68 4.88 14.32 9.42
C LEU A 68 4.02 15.04 10.47
N LEU A 69 2.84 14.50 10.80
CA LEU A 69 2.03 15.00 11.92
C LEU A 69 2.81 14.87 13.24
N GLU A 70 3.40 13.71 13.50
CA GLU A 70 4.15 13.47 14.73
C GLU A 70 5.39 14.37 14.85
N LEU A 71 6.21 14.48 13.79
CA LEU A 71 7.35 15.40 13.73
C LEU A 71 6.94 16.87 13.97
N SER A 72 5.68 17.19 13.67
CA SER A 72 5.09 18.52 13.88
C SER A 72 4.47 18.71 15.27
N GLY A 73 4.61 17.71 16.16
CA GLY A 73 4.05 17.70 17.51
C GLY A 73 2.56 17.35 17.58
N VAL A 74 2.00 16.74 16.54
CA VAL A 74 0.59 16.32 16.45
C VAL A 74 0.50 14.80 16.51
N GLY A 75 -0.02 14.27 17.61
CA GLY A 75 -0.12 12.82 17.79
C GLY A 75 -0.31 12.40 19.23
N ARG A 76 -0.08 11.12 19.52
CA ARG A 76 -0.20 10.56 20.88
C ARG A 76 0.90 11.13 21.80
N PRO A 77 0.57 11.80 22.92
CA PRO A 77 1.54 12.41 23.83
C PRO A 77 2.67 11.47 24.28
N ALA A 78 2.34 10.21 24.59
CA ALA A 78 3.34 9.22 25.01
C ALA A 78 4.35 8.85 23.90
N VAL A 79 3.90 8.78 22.64
CA VAL A 79 4.78 8.52 21.49
C VAL A 79 5.68 9.73 21.23
N LEU A 80 5.10 10.92 21.21
CA LEU A 80 5.84 12.16 21.00
C LEU A 80 6.89 12.37 22.08
N GLY A 81 6.52 12.18 23.35
CA GLY A 81 7.45 12.26 24.48
C GLY A 81 8.60 11.25 24.38
N ALA A 82 8.31 9.99 24.00
CA ALA A 82 9.34 8.97 23.80
C ALA A 82 10.32 9.30 22.66
N ALA A 83 9.85 10.00 21.63
CA ALA A 83 10.67 10.47 20.49
C ALA A 83 11.38 11.82 20.76
N GLY A 84 11.18 12.43 21.94
CA GLY A 84 11.74 13.73 22.29
C GLY A 84 11.05 14.92 21.60
N ILE A 85 9.82 14.75 21.13
CA ILE A 85 9.05 15.77 20.41
C ILE A 85 8.03 16.43 21.35
N PRO A 86 8.04 17.77 21.49
CA PRO A 86 7.02 18.47 22.28
C PRO A 86 5.60 18.26 21.73
N VAL A 87 4.65 18.00 22.61
CA VAL A 87 3.24 17.87 22.24
C VAL A 87 2.67 19.25 21.94
N ARG A 88 2.30 19.49 20.67
CA ARG A 88 1.56 20.67 20.22
C ARG A 88 0.06 20.41 20.26
N HIS A 89 -0.37 19.25 19.77
CA HIS A 89 -1.78 18.86 19.75
C HIS A 89 -1.89 17.35 20.00
N ALA A 90 -2.59 16.98 21.08
CA ALA A 90 -2.83 15.58 21.39
C ALA A 90 -3.88 15.01 20.43
N LEU A 91 -3.47 14.02 19.64
CA LEU A 91 -4.35 13.33 18.70
C LEU A 91 -4.01 11.84 18.67
N GLU A 92 -4.67 11.08 19.54
CA GLU A 92 -4.36 9.68 19.85
C GLU A 92 -4.38 8.74 18.63
N GLY A 93 -5.17 9.07 17.61
CA GLY A 93 -5.33 8.25 16.41
C GLY A 93 -4.18 8.32 15.39
N VAL A 94 -3.29 9.31 15.50
CA VAL A 94 -2.20 9.49 14.52
C VAL A 94 -1.23 8.32 14.60
N GLY A 95 -0.99 7.68 13.46
CA GLY A 95 -0.09 6.54 13.35
C GLY A 95 -0.71 5.19 13.75
N GLU A 96 -1.89 5.19 14.36
CA GLU A 96 -2.60 3.98 14.79
C GLU A 96 -3.42 3.37 13.64
N ASN A 97 -4.03 2.20 13.84
CA ASN A 97 -4.97 1.59 12.86
C ASN A 97 -4.34 1.32 11.47
N LEU A 98 -3.02 1.09 11.40
CA LEU A 98 -2.38 0.65 10.16
C LEU A 98 -3.01 -0.67 9.72
N GLN A 99 -3.50 -0.69 8.48
CA GLN A 99 -4.03 -1.87 7.81
C GLN A 99 -3.29 -2.04 6.49
N ASP A 100 -3.12 -3.28 6.07
CA ASP A 100 -2.51 -3.63 4.79
C ASP A 100 -2.97 -5.03 4.38
N HIS A 101 -2.92 -5.33 3.08
CA HIS A 101 -3.18 -6.66 2.58
C HIS A 101 -1.89 -7.49 2.68
N LEU A 102 -1.89 -8.48 3.58
CA LEU A 102 -0.84 -9.50 3.61
C LEU A 102 -1.04 -10.47 2.46
N GLN A 103 -0.07 -10.52 1.55
CA GLN A 103 -0.03 -11.47 0.47
C GLN A 103 0.76 -12.72 0.89
N ILE A 104 0.07 -13.87 0.89
CA ILE A 104 0.67 -15.19 1.07
C ILE A 104 1.12 -15.67 -0.31
N ARG A 105 2.44 -15.71 -0.53
CA ARG A 105 3.04 -16.03 -1.83
C ARG A 105 3.29 -17.53 -1.95
N THR A 106 2.40 -18.25 -2.62
CA THR A 106 2.64 -19.65 -2.97
C THR A 106 3.29 -19.78 -4.35
N VAL A 107 4.10 -20.82 -4.54
CA VAL A 107 4.80 -21.07 -5.80
C VAL A 107 4.63 -22.53 -6.19
N PHE A 108 4.31 -22.75 -7.47
CA PHE A 108 4.16 -24.08 -8.06
C PHE A 108 5.08 -24.19 -9.27
N LYS A 109 5.91 -25.23 -9.32
CA LYS A 109 6.54 -25.64 -10.58
C LYS A 109 5.45 -26.18 -11.50
N VAL A 110 5.61 -25.98 -12.79
CA VAL A 110 4.65 -26.45 -13.80
C VAL A 110 5.38 -27.05 -15.00
N ALA A 111 4.79 -28.07 -15.60
CA ALA A 111 5.20 -28.63 -16.89
C ALA A 111 4.28 -28.11 -18.01
N ASN A 112 4.69 -28.33 -19.26
CA ASN A 112 3.85 -28.07 -20.46
C ASN A 112 3.29 -26.64 -20.55
N ALA A 113 3.96 -25.67 -19.92
CA ALA A 113 3.59 -24.25 -19.92
C ALA A 113 4.82 -23.39 -20.22
N SER A 114 4.60 -22.31 -20.99
CA SER A 114 5.63 -21.30 -21.22
C SER A 114 5.48 -20.20 -20.17
N THR A 115 6.45 -20.12 -19.26
CA THR A 115 6.49 -19.10 -18.21
C THR A 115 7.54 -18.03 -18.55
N LEU A 116 7.46 -16.87 -17.87
CA LEU A 116 8.44 -15.80 -18.06
C LEU A 116 9.84 -16.24 -17.62
N ASN A 117 9.94 -17.14 -16.64
CA ASN A 117 11.20 -17.72 -16.16
C ASN A 117 12.04 -18.26 -17.32
N GLN A 118 11.48 -19.15 -18.14
CA GLN A 118 12.19 -19.76 -19.27
C GLN A 118 12.50 -18.74 -20.37
N ARG A 119 11.53 -17.89 -20.71
CA ARG A 119 11.66 -16.88 -21.78
C ARG A 119 12.72 -15.82 -21.45
N TYR A 120 12.86 -15.46 -20.19
CA TYR A 120 13.86 -14.49 -19.77
C TYR A 120 15.27 -15.06 -19.80
N HIS A 121 15.46 -16.32 -19.41
CA HIS A 121 16.78 -16.96 -19.37
C HIS A 121 17.29 -17.39 -20.75
N ASN A 122 16.42 -17.53 -21.76
CA ASN A 122 16.83 -17.73 -23.14
C ASN A 122 17.17 -16.37 -23.80
N LEU A 123 18.42 -16.25 -24.28
CA LEU A 123 18.96 -14.99 -24.78
C LEU A 123 18.23 -14.45 -26.02
N PHE A 124 17.81 -15.34 -26.91
CA PHE A 124 17.08 -14.99 -28.13
C PHE A 124 15.68 -14.49 -27.82
N SER A 125 14.92 -15.21 -26.98
CA SER A 125 13.60 -14.74 -26.55
C SER A 125 13.70 -13.47 -25.73
N ARG A 126 14.75 -13.30 -24.92
CA ARG A 126 14.99 -12.05 -24.18
C ARG A 126 15.25 -10.86 -25.11
N ALA A 127 16.08 -11.03 -26.13
CA ALA A 127 16.28 -10.01 -27.15
C ALA A 127 14.98 -9.69 -27.91
N ALA A 128 14.23 -10.73 -28.30
CA ALA A 128 12.95 -10.59 -28.98
C ALA A 128 11.92 -9.81 -28.15
N MET A 129 11.84 -10.05 -26.83
CA MET A 129 11.00 -9.26 -25.92
C MET A 129 11.35 -7.77 -25.94
N GLY A 130 12.65 -7.45 -26.00
CA GLY A 130 13.15 -6.08 -26.12
C GLY A 130 12.73 -5.41 -27.43
N VAL A 131 12.90 -6.13 -28.55
CA VAL A 131 12.52 -5.65 -29.89
C VAL A 131 11.01 -5.44 -30.00
N GLU A 132 10.21 -6.40 -29.55
CA GLU A 132 8.73 -6.30 -29.55
C GLU A 132 8.27 -5.06 -28.76
N TYR A 133 8.85 -4.84 -27.58
CA TYR A 133 8.52 -3.67 -26.77
C TYR A 133 8.94 -2.35 -27.45
N ALA A 134 10.12 -2.31 -28.07
CA ALA A 134 10.61 -1.11 -28.75
C ALA A 134 9.71 -0.70 -29.92
N ILE A 135 9.27 -1.67 -30.72
CA ILE A 135 8.46 -1.43 -31.94
C ILE A 135 6.98 -1.26 -31.61
N ARG A 136 6.40 -2.16 -30.80
CA ARG A 136 4.95 -2.27 -30.61
C ARG A 136 4.46 -1.85 -29.23
N ARG A 137 5.36 -1.56 -28.29
CA ARG A 137 5.01 -1.27 -26.88
C ARG A 137 4.13 -2.36 -26.23
N SER A 138 4.31 -3.60 -26.68
CA SER A 138 3.57 -4.78 -26.25
C SER A 138 4.54 -5.88 -25.77
N GLY A 139 4.02 -7.08 -25.52
CA GLY A 139 4.80 -8.22 -25.05
C GLY A 139 5.14 -8.20 -23.56
N PRO A 140 5.97 -9.14 -23.08
CA PRO A 140 6.22 -9.34 -21.65
C PRO A 140 6.81 -8.13 -20.92
N LEU A 141 7.56 -7.25 -21.59
CA LEU A 141 8.10 -6.04 -20.94
C LEU A 141 7.03 -4.94 -20.71
N SER A 142 5.83 -5.12 -21.26
CA SER A 142 4.68 -4.23 -21.04
C SER A 142 3.64 -4.80 -20.07
N MET A 143 3.83 -6.03 -19.59
CA MET A 143 2.87 -6.75 -18.77
C MET A 143 2.82 -6.22 -17.34
N ALA A 144 1.65 -6.29 -16.71
CA ALA A 144 1.56 -6.18 -15.26
C ALA A 144 2.15 -7.45 -14.59
N PRO A 145 2.76 -7.36 -13.40
CA PRO A 145 3.34 -8.53 -12.73
C PRO A 145 2.34 -9.70 -12.57
N SER A 146 1.10 -9.37 -12.23
CA SER A 146 -0.01 -10.32 -12.17
C SER A 146 -0.86 -10.24 -13.43
N GLN A 147 -1.12 -11.39 -14.05
CA GLN A 147 -1.84 -11.49 -15.33
C GLN A 147 -3.26 -12.04 -15.16
N LEU A 148 -3.55 -12.67 -14.03
CA LEU A 148 -4.87 -13.17 -13.70
C LEU A 148 -5.19 -12.81 -12.24
N GLY A 149 -6.37 -12.25 -12.04
CA GLY A 149 -6.96 -11.99 -10.73
C GLY A 149 -8.14 -12.94 -10.47
N ILE A 150 -8.33 -13.36 -9.22
CA ILE A 150 -9.50 -14.14 -8.80
C ILE A 150 -10.00 -13.53 -7.49
N PHE A 151 -11.30 -13.29 -7.39
CA PHE A 151 -11.95 -12.99 -6.12
C PHE A 151 -12.69 -14.24 -5.66
N ALA A 152 -12.42 -14.69 -4.44
CA ALA A 152 -13.02 -15.87 -3.87
C ALA A 152 -13.44 -15.63 -2.42
N ARG A 153 -14.25 -16.55 -1.89
CA ARG A 153 -14.62 -16.58 -0.48
C ARG A 153 -13.75 -17.61 0.23
N SER A 154 -13.13 -17.23 1.35
CA SER A 154 -12.43 -18.15 2.23
C SER A 154 -13.39 -19.13 2.91
N ASP A 155 -14.61 -18.65 3.19
CA ASP A 155 -15.71 -19.40 3.79
C ASP A 155 -17.01 -19.18 2.98
N PRO A 156 -17.73 -20.25 2.59
CA PRO A 156 -18.96 -20.14 1.80
C PRO A 156 -20.07 -19.34 2.49
N ARG A 157 -20.02 -19.15 3.82
CA ARG A 157 -20.96 -18.35 4.60
C ARG A 157 -20.80 -16.85 4.39
N LEU A 158 -19.66 -16.39 3.85
CA LEU A 158 -19.45 -14.97 3.56
C LEU A 158 -20.35 -14.51 2.42
N GLU A 159 -20.92 -13.31 2.54
CA GLU A 159 -21.77 -12.71 1.52
C GLU A 159 -20.97 -12.32 0.27
N THR A 160 -19.77 -11.75 0.47
CA THR A 160 -18.90 -11.25 -0.60
C THR A 160 -17.49 -11.82 -0.51
N PRO A 161 -16.74 -11.90 -1.62
CA PRO A 161 -15.34 -12.34 -1.61
C PRO A 161 -14.46 -11.56 -0.62
N ASP A 162 -13.71 -12.27 0.20
CA ASP A 162 -12.68 -11.76 1.11
C ASP A 162 -11.26 -12.13 0.67
N LEU A 163 -11.11 -12.99 -0.34
CA LEU A 163 -9.82 -13.37 -0.91
C LEU A 163 -9.62 -12.72 -2.27
N GLU A 164 -8.44 -12.15 -2.49
CA GLU A 164 -7.97 -11.71 -3.81
C GLU A 164 -6.69 -12.45 -4.19
N TYR A 165 -6.72 -13.05 -5.37
CA TYR A 165 -5.58 -13.76 -5.94
C TYR A 165 -4.88 -12.92 -6.98
N HIS A 166 -3.56 -13.03 -6.99
CA HIS A 166 -2.66 -12.41 -7.93
C HIS A 166 -1.80 -13.52 -8.54
N VAL A 167 -2.15 -13.96 -9.75
CA VAL A 167 -1.46 -15.05 -10.43
C VAL A 167 -0.45 -14.50 -11.42
N GLN A 168 0.79 -14.94 -11.27
CA GLN A 168 1.93 -14.46 -12.05
C GLN A 168 2.55 -15.65 -12.80
N PRO A 169 2.84 -15.51 -14.10
CA PRO A 169 3.48 -16.56 -14.89
C PRO A 169 5.01 -16.57 -14.66
N LEU A 170 5.44 -16.27 -13.44
CA LEU A 170 6.84 -16.17 -13.03
C LEU A 170 7.00 -16.59 -11.56
N SER A 171 8.24 -16.81 -11.14
CA SER A 171 8.57 -17.05 -9.74
C SER A 171 9.99 -16.60 -9.38
N THR A 172 10.17 -16.17 -8.14
CA THR A 172 11.46 -15.79 -7.53
C THR A 172 11.47 -16.24 -6.07
N ASP A 173 12.67 -16.30 -5.47
CA ASP A 173 12.83 -16.58 -4.04
C ASP A 173 12.26 -15.43 -3.20
N ARG A 174 12.62 -14.18 -3.54
CA ARG A 174 11.99 -12.96 -3.01
C ARG A 174 11.60 -11.99 -4.13
N LEU A 175 10.67 -11.08 -3.83
CA LEU A 175 10.30 -10.05 -4.79
C LEU A 175 11.53 -9.20 -5.15
N GLY A 176 11.84 -9.07 -6.44
CA GLY A 176 13.00 -8.32 -6.94
C GLY A 176 14.26 -9.15 -7.16
N GLU A 177 14.31 -10.41 -6.71
CA GLU A 177 15.40 -11.33 -6.99
C GLU A 177 15.29 -11.94 -8.41
N PRO A 178 16.37 -12.53 -8.96
CA PRO A 178 16.34 -13.15 -10.28
C PRO A 178 15.26 -14.24 -10.41
N LEU A 179 14.69 -14.36 -11.61
CA LEU A 179 13.72 -15.42 -11.92
C LEU A 179 14.35 -16.81 -11.73
N HIS A 180 13.57 -17.76 -11.19
CA HIS A 180 14.00 -19.16 -11.18
C HIS A 180 14.29 -19.67 -12.59
N ARG A 181 15.16 -20.69 -12.71
CA ARG A 181 15.57 -21.27 -14.00
C ARG A 181 14.64 -22.36 -14.53
N PHE A 182 13.60 -22.70 -13.78
CA PHE A 182 12.59 -23.69 -14.15
C PHE A 182 11.22 -23.02 -14.36
N PRO A 183 10.33 -23.64 -15.16
CA PRO A 183 8.97 -23.16 -15.31
C PRO A 183 8.19 -23.26 -13.99
N ALA A 184 7.66 -22.13 -13.55
CA ALA A 184 6.88 -22.01 -12.35
C ALA A 184 5.92 -20.81 -12.44
N VAL A 185 4.87 -20.88 -11.64
CA VAL A 185 3.88 -19.82 -11.46
C VAL A 185 3.80 -19.45 -9.98
N THR A 186 3.58 -18.17 -9.72
CA THR A 186 3.28 -17.67 -8.38
C THR A 186 1.77 -17.46 -8.27
N VAL A 187 1.15 -18.10 -7.29
CA VAL A 187 -0.29 -18.00 -7.01
C VAL A 187 -0.44 -17.34 -5.65
N SER A 188 -0.34 -16.02 -5.65
CA SER A 188 -0.42 -15.25 -4.42
C SER A 188 -1.87 -14.99 -4.04
N VAL A 189 -2.17 -14.98 -2.75
CA VAL A 189 -3.51 -14.72 -2.21
C VAL A 189 -3.42 -13.78 -1.00
N CYS A 190 -4.33 -12.82 -0.87
CA CYS A 190 -4.44 -11.96 0.31
C CYS A 190 -5.85 -11.96 0.90
N ASN A 191 -5.93 -11.80 2.23
CA ASN A 191 -7.15 -11.42 2.92
C ASN A 191 -7.41 -9.92 2.68
N LEU A 192 -8.57 -9.60 2.11
CA LEU A 192 -9.03 -8.26 1.77
C LEU A 192 -9.68 -7.50 2.94
N ARG A 193 -9.99 -8.21 4.03
CA ARG A 193 -10.62 -7.64 5.22
C ARG A 193 -9.90 -8.15 6.48
N PRO A 194 -8.59 -7.87 6.62
CA PRO A 194 -7.83 -8.31 7.80
C PRO A 194 -8.33 -7.61 9.07
N GLU A 195 -8.33 -8.34 10.18
CA GLU A 195 -8.65 -7.80 11.50
C GLU A 195 -7.41 -7.26 12.22
N SER A 196 -6.21 -7.76 11.92
CA SER A 196 -4.97 -7.24 12.47
C SER A 196 -4.86 -5.73 12.28
N ARG A 197 -4.37 -5.04 13.32
CA ARG A 197 -4.11 -3.60 13.30
C ARG A 197 -2.69 -3.33 13.75
N GLY A 198 -2.02 -2.52 12.95
CA GLY A 198 -0.65 -2.09 13.18
C GLY A 198 -0.53 -0.63 13.59
N THR A 199 0.72 -0.17 13.66
CA THR A 199 1.08 1.22 13.95
C THR A 199 2.24 1.72 13.06
N VAL A 200 2.32 3.04 12.88
CA VAL A 200 3.45 3.76 12.29
C VAL A 200 3.77 4.94 13.19
N HIS A 201 4.93 4.91 13.85
CA HIS A 201 5.35 5.97 14.77
C HIS A 201 6.82 6.33 14.59
N MET A 202 7.17 7.59 14.79
CA MET A 202 8.56 8.02 14.89
C MET A 202 9.21 7.51 16.18
N GLU A 203 10.51 7.19 16.11
CA GLU A 203 11.32 6.82 17.29
C GLU A 203 12.22 7.97 17.77
N ALA A 204 12.42 8.99 16.94
CA ALA A 204 13.27 10.14 17.23
C ALA A 204 12.75 11.38 16.50
N SER A 205 13.18 12.56 16.95
CA SER A 205 12.86 13.86 16.35
C SER A 205 13.61 14.14 15.04
N ASP A 206 14.46 13.23 14.56
CA ASP A 206 15.17 13.39 13.28
C ASP A 206 14.20 13.21 12.10
N PRO A 207 13.96 14.24 11.29
CA PRO A 207 13.06 14.14 10.14
C PRO A 207 13.54 13.13 9.09
N GLN A 208 14.83 12.83 9.02
CA GLN A 208 15.42 11.87 8.09
C GLN A 208 15.32 10.42 8.58
N ALA A 209 15.01 10.21 9.88
CA ALA A 209 14.81 8.87 10.41
C ALA A 209 13.56 8.22 9.80
N ALA A 210 13.67 6.92 9.49
CA ALA A 210 12.51 6.13 9.09
C ALA A 210 11.58 5.93 10.30
N PRO A 211 10.24 5.95 10.12
CA PRO A 211 9.33 5.61 11.19
C PRO A 211 9.38 4.11 11.47
N LYS A 212 9.05 3.73 12.70
CA LYS A 212 8.83 2.33 13.06
C LYS A 212 7.47 1.88 12.57
N ILE A 213 7.47 0.95 11.63
CA ILE A 213 6.27 0.38 11.02
C ILE A 213 6.04 -1.02 11.62
N ARG A 214 4.89 -1.21 12.28
CA ARG A 214 4.50 -2.49 12.89
C ARG A 214 3.15 -2.91 12.34
N PRO A 215 3.07 -3.67 11.23
CA PRO A 215 1.79 -4.08 10.64
C PRO A 215 1.01 -5.11 11.46
N ASN A 216 1.68 -5.84 12.35
CA ASN A 216 1.09 -6.89 13.20
C ASN A 216 0.32 -7.96 12.42
N TYR A 217 0.82 -8.34 11.25
CA TYR A 217 0.21 -9.38 10.42
C TYR A 217 -0.05 -10.67 11.19
N LEU A 218 -1.21 -11.29 10.95
CA LEU A 218 -1.63 -12.55 11.57
C LEU A 218 -1.67 -12.49 13.11
N SER A 219 -1.88 -11.31 13.69
CA SER A 219 -2.00 -11.13 15.14
C SER A 219 -3.35 -11.58 15.69
N THR A 220 -4.37 -11.66 14.86
CA THR A 220 -5.72 -12.13 15.24
C THR A 220 -5.97 -13.57 14.79
N GLU A 221 -6.88 -14.25 15.51
CA GLU A 221 -7.27 -15.62 15.18
C GLU A 221 -8.04 -15.71 13.86
N VAL A 222 -8.84 -14.68 13.54
CA VAL A 222 -9.56 -14.59 12.28
C VAL A 222 -8.59 -14.54 11.10
N ASP A 223 -7.54 -13.72 11.18
CA ASP A 223 -6.55 -13.63 10.10
C ASP A 223 -5.79 -14.94 9.90
N ARG A 224 -5.47 -15.65 11.00
CA ARG A 224 -4.83 -16.97 10.94
C ARG A 224 -5.74 -18.01 10.29
N THR A 225 -7.01 -18.02 10.67
CA THR A 225 -8.03 -18.91 10.08
C THR A 225 -8.15 -18.67 8.58
N VAL A 226 -8.24 -17.41 8.15
CA VAL A 226 -8.31 -17.04 6.74
C VAL A 226 -7.02 -17.40 6.00
N ALA A 227 -5.84 -17.25 6.62
CA ALA A 227 -4.56 -17.66 6.04
C ALA A 227 -4.50 -19.18 5.74
N VAL A 228 -4.93 -20.01 6.70
CA VAL A 228 -5.04 -21.47 6.51
C VAL A 228 -6.02 -21.80 5.39
N ALA A 229 -7.21 -21.18 5.43
CA ALA A 229 -8.22 -21.37 4.39
C ALA A 229 -7.70 -20.97 3.00
N SER A 230 -6.94 -19.88 2.91
CA SER A 230 -6.32 -19.39 1.67
C SER A 230 -5.32 -20.39 1.09
N LEU A 231 -4.41 -20.92 1.91
CA LEU A 231 -3.42 -21.93 1.49
C LEU A 231 -4.11 -23.22 1.01
N ARG A 232 -5.11 -23.71 1.76
CA ARG A 232 -5.92 -24.87 1.35
C ARG A 232 -6.68 -24.59 0.06
N HIS A 233 -7.23 -23.40 -0.11
CA HIS A 233 -7.95 -23.00 -1.32
C HIS A 233 -7.02 -22.95 -2.54
N VAL A 234 -5.81 -22.39 -2.41
CA VAL A 234 -4.78 -22.42 -3.47
C VAL A 234 -4.46 -23.86 -3.87
N ARG A 235 -4.24 -24.76 -2.90
CA ARG A 235 -3.95 -26.18 -3.17
C ARG A 235 -5.10 -26.86 -3.93
N ARG A 236 -6.36 -26.58 -3.56
CA ARG A 236 -7.53 -27.07 -4.31
C ARG A 236 -7.57 -26.53 -5.74
N LEU A 237 -7.30 -25.22 -5.92
CA LEU A 237 -7.25 -24.58 -7.24
C LEU A 237 -6.19 -25.25 -8.14
N MET A 238 -5.00 -25.49 -7.60
CA MET A 238 -3.90 -26.12 -8.36
C MET A 238 -4.12 -27.61 -8.63
N LYS A 239 -5.01 -28.29 -7.88
CA LYS A 239 -5.43 -29.67 -8.16
C LYS A 239 -6.61 -29.78 -9.13
N ALA A 240 -7.16 -28.66 -9.62
CA ALA A 240 -8.33 -28.69 -10.51
C ALA A 240 -8.02 -29.36 -11.86
N ARG A 241 -9.02 -30.04 -12.45
CA ARG A 241 -8.89 -30.78 -13.73
C ARG A 241 -8.30 -29.93 -14.87
N ALA A 242 -8.66 -28.65 -14.95
CA ALA A 242 -8.15 -27.75 -15.98
C ALA A 242 -6.64 -27.46 -15.85
N ILE A 243 -6.09 -27.57 -14.64
CA ILE A 243 -4.68 -27.31 -14.34
C ILE A 243 -3.84 -28.60 -14.42
N ALA A 244 -4.46 -29.77 -14.28
CA ALA A 244 -3.77 -31.07 -14.22
C ALA A 244 -2.77 -31.32 -15.38
N ARG A 245 -3.08 -30.86 -16.60
CA ARG A 245 -2.18 -30.97 -17.78
C ARG A 245 -0.82 -30.27 -17.61
N PHE A 246 -0.72 -29.34 -16.66
CA PHE A 246 0.50 -28.61 -16.33
C PHE A 246 1.27 -29.22 -15.16
N ALA A 247 0.85 -30.40 -14.66
CA ALA A 247 1.52 -31.15 -13.59
C ALA A 247 2.07 -30.27 -12.45
N PRO A 248 1.21 -29.47 -11.78
CA PRO A 248 1.67 -28.52 -10.79
C PRO A 248 2.27 -29.22 -9.57
N GLU A 249 3.47 -28.82 -9.18
CA GLU A 249 4.19 -29.30 -8.00
C GLU A 249 4.38 -28.13 -7.03
N GLU A 250 3.82 -28.24 -5.82
CA GLU A 250 3.94 -27.18 -4.80
C GLU A 250 5.37 -27.07 -4.30
N MET A 251 5.98 -25.91 -4.55
CA MET A 251 7.34 -25.59 -4.10
C MET A 251 7.32 -24.74 -2.82
N LEU A 252 6.38 -23.80 -2.72
CA LEU A 252 6.26 -22.90 -1.57
C LEU A 252 4.77 -22.76 -1.19
N PRO A 253 4.37 -22.98 0.08
CA PRO A 253 5.21 -23.31 1.24
C PRO A 253 5.83 -24.71 1.25
N GLY A 254 5.26 -25.65 0.48
CA GLY A 254 5.70 -27.05 0.41
C GLY A 254 4.60 -28.02 0.82
N ALA A 255 4.48 -29.12 0.09
CA ALA A 255 3.34 -30.04 0.20
C ALA A 255 3.23 -30.78 1.53
N HIS A 256 4.34 -30.95 2.27
CA HIS A 256 4.41 -31.69 3.54
C HIS A 256 3.89 -30.91 4.75
N TYR A 257 3.61 -29.61 4.62
CA TYR A 257 2.98 -28.82 5.67
C TYR A 257 1.45 -28.92 5.57
N GLU A 258 0.83 -29.66 6.48
CA GLU A 258 -0.62 -29.98 6.41
C GLU A 258 -1.44 -29.47 7.59
N SER A 259 -0.85 -29.43 8.79
CA SER A 259 -1.52 -28.99 10.00
C SER A 259 -1.83 -27.49 9.95
N ASP A 260 -2.89 -27.06 10.64
CA ASP A 260 -3.26 -25.64 10.70
C ASP A 260 -2.13 -24.80 11.30
N GLU A 261 -1.45 -25.32 12.33
CA GLU A 261 -0.30 -24.67 12.95
C GLU A 261 0.87 -24.49 11.97
N ASP A 262 1.21 -25.53 11.20
CA ASP A 262 2.25 -25.43 10.17
C ASP A 262 1.89 -24.40 9.11
N LEU A 263 0.63 -24.38 8.68
CA LEU A 263 0.13 -23.48 7.65
C LEU A 263 0.11 -22.03 8.11
N VAL A 264 -0.27 -21.74 9.36
CA VAL A 264 -0.18 -20.39 9.94
C VAL A 264 1.27 -19.92 9.98
N ARG A 265 2.18 -20.74 10.52
CA ARG A 265 3.60 -20.40 10.58
C ARG A 265 4.16 -20.13 9.18
N LYS A 266 3.84 -21.00 8.21
CA LYS A 266 4.31 -20.83 6.84
C LYS A 266 3.68 -19.65 6.13
N ALA A 267 2.41 -19.31 6.40
CA ALA A 267 1.80 -18.08 5.91
C ALA A 267 2.57 -16.84 6.40
N GLY A 268 3.05 -16.86 7.65
CA GLY A 268 3.95 -15.83 8.19
C GLY A 268 5.31 -15.81 7.49
N ASP A 269 5.96 -16.97 7.33
CA ASP A 269 7.30 -17.09 6.71
C ASP A 269 7.33 -16.59 5.25
N ILE A 270 6.27 -16.86 4.49
CA ILE A 270 6.20 -16.55 3.05
C ILE A 270 5.37 -15.29 2.75
N GLY A 271 4.74 -14.74 3.78
CA GLY A 271 3.90 -13.56 3.71
C GLY A 271 4.72 -12.31 3.40
N THR A 272 4.17 -11.41 2.60
CA THR A 272 4.73 -10.09 2.37
C THR A 272 3.63 -9.07 2.15
N THR A 273 3.92 -7.79 2.39
CA THR A 273 3.00 -6.71 2.02
C THR A 273 2.80 -6.71 0.50
N ILE A 274 1.58 -6.47 0.04
CA ILE A 274 1.32 -6.10 -1.37
C ILE A 274 1.22 -4.57 -1.56
N PHE A 275 1.78 -3.82 -0.60
CA PHE A 275 1.95 -2.38 -0.60
C PHE A 275 0.64 -1.60 -0.61
N HIS A 276 -0.33 -2.02 0.21
CA HIS A 276 -1.60 -1.33 0.40
C HIS A 276 -1.77 -0.76 1.83
N PRO A 277 -0.78 -0.06 2.42
CA PRO A 277 -0.95 0.52 3.75
C PRO A 277 -2.03 1.62 3.74
N VAL A 278 -2.91 1.59 4.74
CA VAL A 278 -3.99 2.57 4.95
C VAL A 278 -4.23 2.84 6.43
N GLY A 279 -5.08 3.83 6.74
CA GLY A 279 -5.76 3.94 8.04
C GLY A 279 -5.03 4.68 9.17
N THR A 280 -3.80 5.11 8.95
CA THR A 280 -2.95 5.79 9.95
C THR A 280 -3.33 7.24 10.27
N CYS A 281 -4.25 7.82 9.51
CA CYS A 281 -4.89 9.10 9.79
C CYS A 281 -6.40 8.96 9.62
N LYS A 282 -7.00 7.90 10.19
CA LYS A 282 -8.38 7.50 9.89
C LYS A 282 -9.40 8.63 9.99
N MET A 283 -10.30 8.68 9.01
CA MET A 283 -11.47 9.55 9.03
C MET A 283 -12.52 9.05 10.03
N GLY A 284 -13.22 9.96 10.71
CA GLY A 284 -14.35 9.61 11.56
C GLY A 284 -14.73 10.70 12.55
N ALA A 285 -15.68 10.37 13.44
CA ALA A 285 -16.20 11.26 14.48
C ALA A 285 -15.78 10.86 15.91
N GLY A 286 -15.11 9.71 16.08
CA GLY A 286 -14.69 9.22 17.40
C GLY A 286 -13.40 9.86 17.89
N SER A 287 -13.08 9.68 19.18
CA SER A 287 -11.87 10.21 19.83
C SER A 287 -10.54 9.73 19.23
N THR A 288 -10.58 8.65 18.45
CA THR A 288 -9.43 8.07 17.75
C THR A 288 -9.38 8.47 16.27
N ALA A 289 -10.34 9.26 15.77
CA ALA A 289 -10.29 9.79 14.41
C ALA A 289 -9.25 10.90 14.30
N VAL A 290 -8.55 10.96 13.16
CA VAL A 290 -7.55 12.00 12.88
C VAL A 290 -8.15 13.08 12.00
N VAL A 291 -9.03 12.72 11.06
CA VAL A 291 -9.72 13.69 10.20
C VAL A 291 -11.24 13.57 10.26
N ASP A 292 -11.93 14.68 9.99
CA ASP A 292 -13.39 14.74 9.87
C ASP A 292 -13.90 14.29 8.49
N GLY A 293 -15.23 14.33 8.29
CA GLY A 293 -15.87 13.98 7.01
C GLY A 293 -15.55 14.91 5.83
N ARG A 294 -14.85 16.03 6.07
CA ARG A 294 -14.26 16.91 5.04
C ARG A 294 -12.73 16.75 4.96
N LEU A 295 -12.18 15.72 5.59
CA LEU A 295 -10.76 15.40 5.63
C LEU A 295 -9.89 16.44 6.36
N ARG A 296 -10.49 17.30 7.17
CA ARG A 296 -9.80 18.29 8.00
C ARG A 296 -9.28 17.62 9.25
N VAL A 297 -8.06 17.95 9.66
CA VAL A 297 -7.46 17.38 10.88
C VAL A 297 -8.20 17.92 12.09
N HIS A 298 -8.62 17.02 12.99
CA HIS A 298 -9.35 17.41 14.19
C HIS A 298 -8.52 18.35 15.06
N GLY A 299 -9.14 19.43 15.54
CA GLY A 299 -8.50 20.41 16.42
C GLY A 299 -7.44 21.32 15.77
N ILE A 300 -7.19 21.19 14.47
CA ILE A 300 -6.17 21.95 13.74
C ILE A 300 -6.78 22.60 12.50
N SER A 301 -6.75 23.94 12.44
CA SER A 301 -7.24 24.67 11.27
C SER A 301 -6.17 24.76 10.16
N GLY A 302 -6.61 24.91 8.91
CA GLY A 302 -5.71 25.07 7.77
C GLY A 302 -5.01 23.78 7.32
N LEU A 303 -5.42 22.61 7.82
CA LEU A 303 -4.79 21.32 7.52
C LEU A 303 -5.81 20.26 7.08
N ARG A 304 -5.50 19.53 6.00
CA ARG A 304 -6.18 18.30 5.59
C ARG A 304 -5.22 17.16 5.34
N VAL A 305 -5.73 15.93 5.39
CA VAL A 305 -5.02 14.74 4.90
C VAL A 305 -5.83 14.14 3.75
N VAL A 306 -5.21 13.96 2.59
CA VAL A 306 -5.84 13.47 1.35
C VAL A 306 -4.94 12.41 0.73
N ASP A 307 -4.97 11.22 1.32
CA ASP A 307 -4.28 10.03 0.82
C ASP A 307 -4.88 8.75 1.45
N ALA A 308 -4.21 7.61 1.28
CA ALA A 308 -4.68 6.32 1.80
C ALA A 308 -4.79 6.23 3.33
N SER A 309 -4.08 7.08 4.08
CA SER A 309 -4.10 7.11 5.54
C SER A 309 -5.50 7.38 6.11
N ILE A 310 -6.37 8.05 5.36
CA ILE A 310 -7.70 8.44 5.85
C ILE A 310 -8.72 7.31 5.85
N MET A 311 -8.45 6.20 5.15
CA MET A 311 -9.40 5.09 5.04
C MET A 311 -9.63 4.45 6.43
N PRO A 312 -10.86 4.50 7.00
CA PRO A 312 -11.10 3.93 8.32
C PRO A 312 -10.89 2.41 8.34
N THR A 313 -11.26 1.76 7.23
CA THR A 313 -11.06 0.35 6.96
C THR A 313 -10.52 0.20 5.55
N ILE A 314 -9.57 -0.72 5.36
CA ILE A 314 -9.05 -1.04 4.03
C ILE A 314 -10.17 -1.58 3.14
N VAL A 315 -10.21 -1.14 1.89
CA VAL A 315 -11.21 -1.56 0.92
C VAL A 315 -10.81 -2.89 0.28
N SER A 316 -11.80 -3.68 -0.13
CA SER A 316 -11.55 -4.96 -0.80
C SER A 316 -11.05 -4.74 -2.24
N GLY A 317 -9.74 -4.91 -2.45
CA GLY A 317 -9.02 -4.79 -3.72
C GLY A 317 -7.77 -3.91 -3.61
N ASN A 318 -7.11 -3.62 -4.73
CA ASN A 318 -5.97 -2.71 -4.75
C ASN A 318 -6.35 -1.25 -4.42
N THR A 319 -5.49 -0.56 -3.66
CA THR A 319 -5.82 0.75 -3.07
C THR A 319 -5.58 1.96 -3.98
N ASN A 320 -4.94 1.80 -5.14
CA ASN A 320 -4.66 2.93 -6.05
C ASN A 320 -5.92 3.67 -6.53
N SER A 321 -6.92 2.95 -7.07
CA SER A 321 -8.16 3.56 -7.57
C SER A 321 -8.97 4.23 -6.44
N PRO A 322 -9.13 3.59 -5.26
CA PRO A 322 -9.69 4.24 -4.07
C PRO A 322 -8.99 5.55 -3.67
N VAL A 323 -7.65 5.61 -3.71
CA VAL A 323 -6.90 6.84 -3.40
C VAL A 323 -7.17 7.94 -4.43
N VAL A 324 -7.23 7.60 -5.72
CA VAL A 324 -7.61 8.57 -6.76
C VAL A 324 -9.02 9.09 -6.53
N MET A 325 -9.97 8.23 -6.19
CA MET A 325 -11.35 8.63 -5.85
C MET A 325 -11.39 9.57 -4.64
N ILE A 326 -10.63 9.27 -3.57
CA ILE A 326 -10.49 10.14 -2.40
C ILE A 326 -9.97 11.53 -2.82
N ALA A 327 -8.94 11.58 -3.66
CA ALA A 327 -8.35 12.83 -4.13
C ALA A 327 -9.33 13.66 -4.98
N GLU A 328 -10.07 13.01 -5.89
CA GLU A 328 -11.12 13.65 -6.68
C GLU A 328 -12.19 14.24 -5.76
N LYS A 329 -12.68 13.45 -4.80
CA LYS A 329 -13.72 13.92 -3.87
C LYS A 329 -13.24 15.06 -2.98
N ALA A 330 -12.01 14.98 -2.49
CA ALA A 330 -11.39 16.03 -1.71
C ALA A 330 -11.27 17.34 -2.51
N SER A 331 -10.91 17.25 -3.80
CA SER A 331 -10.78 18.42 -4.66
C SER A 331 -12.11 19.19 -4.81
N GLU A 332 -13.22 18.47 -4.96
CA GLU A 332 -14.57 19.07 -4.96
C GLU A 332 -14.87 19.78 -3.63
N MET A 333 -14.59 19.11 -2.50
CA MET A 333 -14.83 19.66 -1.17
C MET A 333 -14.02 20.93 -0.92
N ILE A 334 -12.76 20.96 -1.35
CA ILE A 334 -11.87 22.13 -1.22
C ILE A 334 -12.39 23.29 -2.07
N LEU A 335 -12.83 23.04 -3.31
CA LEU A 335 -13.42 24.07 -4.17
C LEU A 335 -14.71 24.65 -3.59
N GLN A 336 -15.58 23.80 -3.03
CA GLN A 336 -16.79 24.24 -2.34
C GLN A 336 -16.47 25.15 -1.15
N ASP A 337 -15.52 24.74 -0.31
CA ASP A 337 -15.12 25.51 0.88
C ASP A 337 -14.45 26.85 0.50
N ALA A 338 -13.68 26.87 -0.58
CA ALA A 338 -13.06 28.09 -1.10
C ALA A 338 -14.10 29.08 -1.66
N ASN A 339 -15.17 28.59 -2.28
CA ASN A 339 -16.23 29.44 -2.81
C ASN A 339 -17.14 30.02 -1.72
N GLN A 340 -17.32 29.33 -0.59
CA GLN A 340 -18.09 29.83 0.54
C GLN A 340 -17.39 30.95 1.32
N LYS A 341 -16.07 31.10 1.15
CA LYS A 341 -15.27 32.17 1.78
C LYS A 341 -15.21 33.46 0.95
N LYS A 342 -15.74 33.44 -0.28
CA LYS A 342 -15.85 34.61 -1.16
C LYS A 342 -17.21 35.26 -0.98
#